data_AF-A0A846ZYD7-F1
#
_entry.id   AF-A0A846ZYD7-F1
#
_cell.length_a   1.000
_cell.length_b   1.000
_cell.length_c   1.000
_cell.angle_alpha   90.00
_cell.angle_beta   90.00
_cell.angle_gamma   90.00
#
_symmetry.space_group_name_H-M   'P 1'
#
loop_
_entity.id
_entity.type
_entity.pdbx_description
1 polymer ?
#
loop_
_entity_poly.entity_id
_entity_poly.type
_entity_poly.pdbx_seq_one_letter_code
_entity_poly.pdbx_strand_id
1 'polypeptide(L)'
;MGLWTIFIKIPENELGFSRTIKASDLTEAKQICFNEIKRILKGKKHNLYLESRGGGKYLVVSDMDEIGEVEIQQIKKTNARYINEKTLCQSNDYRESRLLSAIPSDSD
;
A
#
# COMPACT_ATOMS: atom_id res chain seq x y z
N MET A 1 -15.59 -12.35 -11.97
CA MET A 1 -14.90 -11.49 -10.98
C MET A 1 -13.47 -11.96 -10.84
N GLY A 2 -12.48 -11.11 -11.11
CA GLY A 2 -11.05 -11.43 -11.06
C GLY A 2 -10.41 -11.01 -9.74
N LEU A 3 -9.24 -11.56 -9.45
CA LEU A 3 -8.36 -11.06 -8.38
C LEU A 3 -7.36 -10.08 -8.98
N TRP A 4 -7.14 -8.98 -8.27
CA TRP A 4 -6.22 -7.92 -8.66
C TRP A 4 -5.32 -7.58 -7.49
N THR A 5 -4.08 -7.22 -7.76
CA THR A 5 -3.15 -6.67 -6.78
C THR A 5 -3.01 -5.19 -7.04
N ILE A 6 -3.16 -4.39 -5.98
CA ILE A 6 -2.85 -2.97 -5.97
C ILE A 6 -1.62 -2.74 -5.10
N PHE A 7 -0.64 -2.01 -5.62
CA PHE A 7 0.48 -1.47 -4.87
C PHE A 7 0.33 0.04 -4.84
N ILE A 8 0.43 0.63 -3.65
CA ILE A 8 0.35 2.07 -3.45
C ILE A 8 1.61 2.52 -2.73
N LYS A 9 2.30 3.50 -3.30
CA LYS A 9 3.51 4.10 -2.74
C LYS A 9 3.33 5.61 -2.64
N ILE A 10 3.29 6.13 -1.42
CA ILE A 10 3.17 7.57 -1.15
C ILE A 10 4.43 8.00 -0.37
N PRO A 11 5.39 8.69 -1.01
CA PRO A 11 6.67 9.06 -0.39
C PRO A 11 6.49 9.90 0.87
N GLU A 12 5.54 10.85 0.87
CA GLU A 12 5.29 11.78 1.99
C GLU A 12 4.92 11.07 3.30
N ASN A 13 4.34 9.86 3.22
CA ASN A 13 3.96 9.09 4.40
C ASN A 13 4.94 7.94 4.71
N GLU A 14 5.99 7.73 3.92
CA GLU A 14 6.85 6.53 3.96
C GLU A 14 6.08 5.19 3.88
N LEU A 15 4.78 5.25 3.54
CA LEU A 15 3.89 4.11 3.49
C LEU A 15 3.83 3.58 2.06
N GLY A 16 4.43 2.41 1.88
CA GLY A 16 4.14 1.52 0.77
C GLY A 16 3.24 0.38 1.26
N PHE A 17 2.07 0.15 0.63
CA PHE A 17 1.31 -1.06 0.91
C PHE A 17 0.83 -1.76 -0.35
N SER A 18 0.69 -3.07 -0.22
CA SER A 18 0.15 -3.96 -1.23
C SER A 18 -1.12 -4.61 -0.72
N ARG A 19 -2.14 -4.71 -1.57
CA ARG A 19 -3.39 -5.40 -1.22
C ARG A 19 -3.94 -6.16 -2.41
N THR A 20 -4.49 -7.34 -2.14
CA THR A 20 -5.30 -8.08 -3.11
C THR A 20 -6.76 -7.67 -2.98
N ILE A 21 -7.37 -7.27 -4.09
CA ILE A 21 -8.77 -6.87 -4.18
C ILE A 21 -9.52 -7.77 -5.17
N LYS A 22 -10.83 -7.89 -4.97
CA LYS A 22 -11.74 -8.52 -5.92
C LYS A 22 -12.35 -7.41 -6.77
N ALA A 23 -12.24 -7.53 -8.08
CA ALA A 23 -12.85 -6.60 -9.03
C ALA A 23 -13.20 -7.33 -10.32
N SER A 24 -14.31 -6.93 -10.93
CA SER A 24 -14.84 -7.49 -12.17
C SER A 24 -13.98 -7.09 -13.36
N ASP A 25 -13.52 -5.83 -13.37
CA ASP A 25 -12.70 -5.24 -14.41
C ASP A 25 -11.69 -4.22 -13.84
N LEU A 26 -10.90 -3.61 -14.73
CA LEU A 26 -9.90 -2.62 -14.37
C LEU A 26 -10.51 -1.32 -13.84
N THR A 27 -11.71 -0.94 -14.29
CA THR A 27 -12.39 0.29 -13.86
C THR A 27 -12.80 0.17 -12.40
N GLU A 28 -13.40 -0.96 -12.02
CA GLU A 28 -13.72 -1.27 -10.63
C GLU A 28 -12.45 -1.34 -9.77
N ALA A 29 -11.39 -1.98 -10.27
CA ALA A 29 -10.10 -2.03 -9.57
C ALA A 29 -9.49 -0.63 -9.33
N LYS A 30 -9.54 0.26 -10.34
CA LYS A 30 -9.12 1.67 -10.22
C LYS A 30 -9.94 2.41 -9.19
N GLN A 31 -11.25 2.23 -9.16
CA GLN A 31 -12.13 2.92 -8.22
C GLN A 31 -11.85 2.50 -6.77
N ILE A 32 -11.65 1.20 -6.53
CA ILE A 32 -11.24 0.67 -5.22
C ILE A 32 -9.88 1.25 -4.82
N CYS A 33 -8.90 1.23 -5.73
CA CYS A 33 -7.57 1.81 -5.48
C CYS A 33 -7.65 3.31 -5.14
N PHE A 34 -8.46 4.07 -5.88
CA PHE A 34 -8.63 5.50 -5.67
C PHE A 34 -9.30 5.83 -4.32
N ASN A 35 -10.28 5.04 -3.91
CA ASN A 35 -10.90 5.18 -2.59
C ASN A 35 -9.91 4.87 -1.46
N GLU A 36 -9.02 3.91 -1.66
CA GLU A 36 -7.94 3.61 -0.72
C GLU A 36 -6.96 4.78 -0.60
N ILE A 37 -6.52 5.37 -1.71
CA ILE A 37 -5.67 6.57 -1.72
C ILE A 37 -6.31 7.72 -0.92
N LYS A 38 -7.60 7.99 -1.18
CA LYS A 38 -8.35 9.02 -0.45
C LYS A 38 -8.36 8.76 1.06
N ARG A 39 -8.51 7.50 1.48
CA ARG A 39 -8.49 7.10 2.89
C ARG A 39 -7.13 7.35 3.54
N ILE A 40 -6.04 7.00 2.86
CA ILE A 40 -4.67 7.21 3.37
C ILE A 40 -4.38 8.70 3.56
N LEU A 41 -4.74 9.50 2.56
CA LEU A 41 -4.46 10.94 2.55
C LEU A 41 -5.38 11.71 3.50
N LYS A 42 -6.39 11.07 4.11
CA LYS A 42 -7.31 11.63 5.12
C LYS A 42 -7.88 13.02 4.73
N GLY A 43 -8.06 13.27 3.43
CA GLY A 43 -8.56 14.55 2.93
C GLY A 43 -7.58 15.73 3.00
N LYS A 44 -6.28 15.49 3.24
CA LYS A 44 -5.24 16.55 3.26
C LYS A 44 -4.95 17.19 1.89
N LYS A 45 -5.44 16.57 0.82
CA LYS A 45 -5.06 16.82 -0.57
C LYS A 45 -6.32 17.00 -1.40
N HIS A 46 -6.40 18.07 -2.18
CA HIS A 46 -7.56 18.40 -3.00
C HIS A 46 -7.29 17.99 -4.47
N ASN A 47 -8.35 17.80 -5.26
CA ASN A 47 -8.22 17.50 -6.70
C ASN A 47 -7.31 16.30 -7.05
N LEU A 48 -7.54 15.17 -6.39
CA LEU A 48 -6.82 13.92 -6.64
C LEU A 48 -7.22 13.28 -7.97
N TYR A 49 -6.24 12.86 -8.77
CA TYR A 49 -6.45 12.05 -9.96
C TYR A 49 -5.29 11.07 -10.21
N LEU A 50 -5.54 10.11 -11.10
CA LEU A 50 -4.57 9.09 -11.51
C LEU A 50 -4.16 9.34 -12.96
N GLU A 51 -2.89 9.61 -13.20
CA GLU A 51 -2.33 9.69 -14.55
C GLU A 51 -1.77 8.32 -14.97
N SER A 52 -2.19 7.81 -16.13
CA SER A 52 -1.71 6.51 -16.63
C SER A 52 -0.30 6.62 -17.21
N ARG A 53 0.66 5.86 -16.66
CA ARG A 53 2.01 5.69 -17.21
C ARG A 53 2.14 4.43 -18.10
N GLY A 54 1.05 3.66 -18.24
CA GLY A 54 1.03 2.42 -19.01
C GLY A 54 1.41 1.19 -18.17
N GLY A 55 1.18 -0.01 -18.71
CA GLY A 55 1.53 -1.27 -18.03
C GLY A 55 0.83 -1.52 -16.69
N GLY A 56 -0.30 -0.86 -16.42
CA GLY A 56 -0.98 -0.94 -15.13
C GLY A 56 -0.40 -0.01 -14.05
N LYS A 57 0.55 0.86 -14.40
CA LYS A 57 1.12 1.88 -13.51
C LYS A 57 0.41 3.21 -13.69
N TYR A 58 0.16 3.88 -12.57
CA TYR A 58 -0.46 5.18 -12.51
C TYR A 58 0.29 6.06 -11.52
N LEU A 59 0.38 7.34 -11.84
CA LEU A 59 0.89 8.37 -10.97
C LEU A 59 -0.28 8.97 -10.18
N VAL A 60 -0.09 9.19 -8.89
CA VAL A 60 -1.04 9.88 -8.04
C VAL A 60 -0.68 11.36 -8.05
N VAL A 61 -1.58 12.18 -8.57
CA VAL A 61 -1.39 13.62 -8.68
C VAL A 61 -2.45 14.33 -7.85
N SER A 62 -2.05 15.37 -7.13
CA SER A 62 -2.92 16.24 -6.34
C SER A 62 -2.51 17.68 -6.57
N ASP A 63 -3.44 18.56 -6.91
CA ASP A 63 -3.18 20.00 -7.07
C ASP A 63 -1.95 20.31 -7.97
N MET A 64 -1.75 19.51 -9.03
CA MET A 64 -0.61 19.54 -9.97
C MET A 64 0.72 19.00 -9.44
N ASP A 65 0.79 18.54 -8.19
CA ASP A 65 1.95 17.89 -7.60
C ASP A 65 1.87 16.35 -7.72
N GLU A 66 2.99 15.74 -8.13
CA GLU A 66 3.16 14.29 -8.06
C GLU A 66 3.37 13.87 -6.59
N ILE A 67 2.41 13.13 -6.03
CA ILE A 67 2.43 12.75 -4.61
C ILE A 67 2.64 11.26 -4.37
N GLY A 68 2.68 10.45 -5.42
CA GLY A 68 2.93 9.03 -5.30
C GLY A 68 2.67 8.23 -6.56
N GLU A 69 2.78 6.92 -6.44
CA GLU A 69 2.60 5.97 -7.55
C GLU A 69 1.71 4.82 -7.10
N VAL A 70 0.92 4.30 -8.05
CA VAL A 70 0.15 3.08 -7.87
C VAL A 70 0.35 2.12 -9.04
N GLU A 71 0.32 0.84 -8.74
CA GLU A 71 0.38 -0.22 -9.73
C GLU A 71 -0.79 -1.18 -9.52
N ILE A 72 -1.58 -1.39 -10.57
CA ILE A 72 -2.77 -2.24 -10.59
C ILE A 72 -2.53 -3.38 -11.56
N GLN A 73 -2.44 -4.60 -11.05
CA GLN A 73 -2.20 -5.79 -11.86
C GLN A 73 -3.30 -6.82 -11.65
N GLN A 74 -3.74 -7.44 -12.74
CA GLN A 74 -4.65 -8.58 -12.66
C GLN A 74 -3.85 -9.84 -12.29
N ILE A 75 -4.27 -10.55 -11.25
CA ILE A 75 -3.71 -11.85 -10.91
C ILE A 75 -4.24 -12.87 -11.93
N LYS A 76 -3.51 -13.03 -13.03
CA LYS A 76 -3.75 -14.14 -13.97
C LYS A 76 -3.32 -15.43 -13.26
N LYS A 77 -4.19 -16.44 -13.23
CA LYS A 77 -4.02 -17.73 -12.54
C LYS A 77 -2.80 -18.59 -13.00
N THR A 78 -1.80 -18.00 -13.66
CA THR A 78 -0.72 -18.75 -14.28
C THR A 78 0.49 -18.96 -13.38
N ASN A 79 0.67 -18.25 -12.25
CA ASN A 79 1.69 -18.60 -11.25
C ASN A 79 1.40 -17.97 -9.88
N ALA A 80 0.72 -18.72 -9.00
CA ALA A 80 0.46 -18.35 -7.61
C ALA A 80 1.71 -18.44 -6.69
N ARG A 81 2.90 -18.07 -7.19
CA ARG A 81 4.18 -18.21 -6.47
C ARG A 81 4.92 -16.89 -6.18
N TYR A 82 4.44 -15.73 -6.63
CA TYR A 82 5.23 -14.48 -6.58
C TYR A 82 4.72 -13.36 -5.67
N ILE A 83 3.78 -13.65 -4.77
CA ILE A 83 3.30 -12.64 -3.80
C ILE A 83 3.64 -13.11 -2.38
N ASN A 84 4.91 -13.19 -2.04
CA ASN A 84 5.31 -13.39 -0.63
C ASN A 84 6.66 -12.80 -0.21
N GLU A 85 7.26 -11.89 -0.98
CA GLU A 85 8.63 -11.42 -0.67
C GLU A 85 8.85 -9.90 -0.68
N LYS A 86 7.81 -9.07 -0.88
CA LYS A 86 7.98 -7.60 -0.88
C LYS A 86 7.19 -6.80 0.16
N THR A 87 6.45 -7.45 1.05
CA THR A 87 5.71 -6.76 2.14
C THR A 87 6.35 -6.92 3.52
N LEU A 88 7.68 -7.15 3.56
CA LEU A 88 8.41 -7.28 4.82
C LEU A 88 9.57 -6.28 4.88
N CYS A 89 9.28 -4.98 4.72
CA CYS A 89 10.21 -3.93 5.14
C CYS A 89 9.40 -2.72 5.60
N GLN A 90 9.63 -2.33 6.86
CA GLN A 90 9.27 -1.06 7.50
C GLN A 90 7.85 -0.91 8.06
N SER A 91 7.57 -1.67 9.11
CA SER A 91 6.79 -1.15 10.26
C SER A 91 7.02 -2.05 11.46
N ASN A 92 8.20 -1.96 12.10
CA ASN A 92 8.45 -2.58 13.40
C ASN A 92 9.46 -1.76 14.24
N ASP A 93 9.40 -0.44 14.13
CA ASP A 93 9.93 0.45 15.15
C ASP A 93 8.75 1.23 15.73
N TYR A 94 8.72 1.34 17.06
CA TYR A 94 7.64 1.93 17.85
C TYR A 94 6.39 1.07 18.05
N ARG A 95 6.53 0.01 18.84
CA ARG A 95 5.87 -0.09 20.16
C ARG A 95 6.21 -1.41 20.85
N GLU A 96 6.35 -1.31 22.16
CA GLU A 96 6.44 -2.42 23.13
C GLU A 96 7.85 -2.91 23.49
N SER A 97 8.55 -2.09 24.27
CA SER A 97 9.46 -2.59 25.32
C SER A 97 9.40 -1.66 26.53
N ARG A 98 8.17 -1.34 26.95
CA ARG A 98 7.90 -0.82 28.28
C ARG A 98 6.92 -1.79 28.90
N LEU A 99 7.44 -2.90 29.44
CA LEU A 99 6.90 -3.70 30.54
C LEU A 99 7.67 -5.04 30.62
N LEU A 100 8.00 -5.43 31.85
CA LEU A 100 8.53 -6.73 32.31
C LEU A 100 10.05 -6.89 32.10
N SER A 101 10.89 -7.09 33.11
CA SER A 101 10.68 -7.28 34.55
C SER A 101 12.05 -7.19 35.21
N ALA A 102 12.15 -6.45 36.31
CA ALA A 102 13.26 -6.53 37.23
C ALA A 102 13.48 -7.98 37.66
N ILE A 103 14.64 -8.54 37.34
CA ILE A 103 15.19 -9.72 37.99
C ILE A 103 16.27 -9.18 38.92
N PRO A 104 16.10 -9.16 40.25
CA PRO A 104 17.26 -8.98 41.11
C PRO A 104 18.18 -10.20 40.90
N SER A 105 19.42 -9.90 40.54
CA SER A 105 20.49 -10.89 40.48
C SER A 105 20.79 -11.36 41.90
N ASP A 106 20.40 -12.59 42.24
CA ASP A 106 21.07 -13.30 43.32
C ASP A 106 22.48 -13.66 42.83
N SER A 107 23.48 -13.08 43.51
CA SER A 107 24.88 -13.45 43.43
C SER A 107 25.35 -13.76 44.85
N ASP A 108 25.85 -14.99 45.00
CA ASP A 108 26.51 -15.63 46.16
C ASP A 108 25.72 -15.80 47.47
#